data_AF-A0A8T3NRA0-F1
#
_entry.id   AF-A0A8T3NRA0-F1
#
_cell.length_a   1.000
_cell.length_b   1.000
_cell.length_c   1.000
_cell.angle_alpha   90.00
_cell.angle_beta   90.00
_cell.angle_gamma   90.00
#
_symmetry.space_group_name_H-M   'P 1'
#
loop_
_entity.id
_entity.type
_entity.pdbx_description
1 polymer ?
#
loop_
_entity_poly.entity_id
_entity_poly.type
_entity_poly.pdbx_seq_one_letter_code
_entity_poly.pdbx_strand_id
1 'polypeptide(L)'
;MHEHDIVLTGLPRSGTTLACHLLNKVPDTVALHEPIRGLFRRLSDHDEIRVEVERFFAMTRESIVNHGVAISKHRGGEVPDNPVGDQHSEAGLRQRAVANGEMAIDKELGPSFLLAVKHPVAFTALLGTLVGHFPCYAMIRNPLSVLASWNSVDMPVQRGHAPVAEHLDARLKETLAGIKDRLDRQVALLSWFCDRYATVLPPSAVVRYEDIVASGGRALRSITPRAEAVCEPLESRNANPAYDRRAMHRIGERLLRSDGAFWHFYTRNSVERLLQN
;
A
#
# COMPACT_ATOMS: atom_id res chain seq x y z
N MET A 1 20.80 -1.61 -11.41
CA MET A 1 19.59 -1.15 -10.72
C MET A 1 18.52 -0.87 -11.76
N HIS A 2 17.29 -1.32 -11.51
CA HIS A 2 16.17 -1.08 -12.42
C HIS A 2 15.57 0.30 -12.16
N GLU A 3 16.22 1.36 -12.66
CA GLU A 3 15.86 2.75 -12.31
C GLU A 3 14.42 3.15 -12.66
N HIS A 4 13.79 2.49 -13.63
CA HIS A 4 12.43 2.77 -14.10
C HIS A 4 11.40 1.72 -13.65
N ASP A 5 11.82 0.69 -12.92
CA ASP A 5 10.93 -0.32 -12.34
C ASP A 5 10.76 -0.04 -10.84
N ILE A 6 9.60 0.48 -10.49
CA ILE A 6 9.34 0.99 -9.14
C ILE A 6 8.58 -0.05 -8.32
N VAL A 7 9.12 -0.37 -7.16
CA VAL A 7 8.46 -1.18 -6.14
C VAL A 7 7.65 -0.26 -5.23
N LEU A 8 6.32 -0.36 -5.30
CA LEU A 8 5.41 0.41 -4.46
C LEU A 8 4.84 -0.46 -3.33
N THR A 9 5.17 -0.10 -2.09
CA THR A 9 4.66 -0.73 -0.87
C THR A 9 3.90 0.29 -0.01
N GLY A 10 3.48 -0.09 1.19
CA GLY A 10 2.79 0.78 2.11
C GLY A 10 1.88 0.02 3.05
N LEU A 11 1.32 0.72 4.03
CA LEU A 11 0.34 0.11 4.92
C LEU A 11 -0.87 -0.35 4.09
N PRO A 12 -1.45 -1.54 4.35
CA PRO A 12 -2.78 -1.84 3.85
C PRO A 12 -3.71 -0.68 4.20
N ARG A 13 -4.43 -0.14 3.22
CA ARG A 13 -5.33 1.03 3.36
C ARG A 13 -4.65 2.40 3.61
N SER A 14 -3.35 2.57 3.31
CA SER A 14 -2.69 3.89 3.30
C SER A 14 -2.89 4.72 2.03
N GLY A 15 -3.65 4.24 1.04
CA GLY A 15 -3.80 4.95 -0.24
C GLY A 15 -2.78 4.54 -1.31
N THR A 16 -2.08 3.42 -1.14
CA THR A 16 -1.24 2.84 -2.21
C THR A 16 -1.98 2.63 -3.53
N THR A 17 -3.27 2.26 -3.49
CA THR A 17 -4.11 2.15 -4.71
C THR A 17 -4.43 3.52 -5.31
N LEU A 18 -4.69 4.54 -4.48
CA LEU A 18 -4.83 5.93 -4.96
C LEU A 18 -3.54 6.42 -5.62
N ALA A 19 -2.38 6.10 -5.04
CA ALA A 19 -1.09 6.42 -5.64
C ALA A 19 -0.94 5.77 -7.03
N CYS A 20 -1.30 4.49 -7.20
CA CYS A 20 -1.32 3.86 -8.54
C CYS A 20 -2.29 4.54 -9.50
N HIS A 21 -3.50 4.88 -9.04
CA HIS A 21 -4.48 5.58 -9.86
C HIS A 21 -3.93 6.93 -10.36
N LEU A 22 -3.34 7.73 -9.48
CA LEU A 22 -2.76 9.04 -9.83
C LEU A 22 -1.51 8.91 -10.70
N LEU A 23 -0.63 7.95 -10.43
CA LEU A 23 0.52 7.66 -11.29
C LEU A 23 0.09 7.26 -12.70
N ASN A 24 -1.06 6.58 -12.84
CA ASN A 24 -1.62 6.30 -14.15
C ASN A 24 -2.18 7.54 -14.88
N LYS A 25 -2.28 8.71 -14.24
CA LYS A 25 -2.58 9.97 -14.94
C LYS A 25 -1.32 10.69 -15.41
N VAL A 26 -0.14 10.26 -14.95
CA VAL A 26 1.14 10.85 -15.35
C VAL A 26 1.56 10.29 -16.72
N PRO A 27 2.01 11.14 -17.66
CA PRO A 27 2.52 10.67 -18.95
C PRO A 27 3.67 9.67 -18.79
N ASP A 28 3.77 8.71 -19.71
CA ASP A 28 4.89 7.76 -19.77
C ASP A 28 5.08 6.94 -18.48
N THR A 29 3.96 6.68 -17.79
CA THR A 29 3.94 5.97 -16.51
C THR A 29 2.80 4.96 -16.51
N VAL A 30 3.11 3.74 -16.08
CA VAL A 30 2.17 2.65 -15.85
C VAL A 30 2.29 2.21 -14.40
N ALA A 31 1.18 2.18 -13.67
CA ALA A 31 1.14 1.71 -12.29
C ALA A 31 0.14 0.57 -12.11
N LEU A 32 0.61 -0.58 -11.62
CA LEU A 32 -0.15 -1.82 -11.53
C LEU A 32 -0.51 -2.15 -10.09
N HIS A 33 -1.77 -2.56 -9.89
CA HIS A 33 -2.30 -2.90 -8.58
C HIS A 33 -2.20 -4.41 -8.33
N GLU A 34 -1.27 -4.81 -7.47
CA GLU A 34 -1.08 -6.19 -7.00
C GLU A 34 -1.17 -7.28 -8.10
N PRO A 35 -0.40 -7.17 -9.19
CA PRO A 35 -0.53 -8.05 -10.36
C PRO A 35 0.07 -9.44 -10.19
N ILE A 36 1.16 -9.55 -9.42
CA ILE A 36 1.84 -10.82 -9.10
C ILE A 36 0.94 -11.72 -8.23
N ARG A 37 0.53 -12.88 -8.74
CA ARG A 37 -0.33 -13.84 -8.03
C ARG A 37 0.45 -15.09 -7.61
N GLY A 38 0.14 -15.60 -6.43
CA GLY A 38 0.60 -16.90 -5.94
C GLY A 38 2.08 -16.97 -5.54
N LEU A 39 2.96 -16.17 -6.12
CA LEU A 39 4.40 -16.14 -5.85
C LEU A 39 4.71 -16.12 -4.35
N PHE A 40 4.23 -15.09 -3.64
CA PHE A 40 4.54 -14.84 -2.23
C PHE A 40 3.90 -15.83 -1.24
N ARG A 41 3.19 -16.85 -1.72
CA ARG A 41 2.67 -17.96 -0.91
C ARG A 41 3.36 -19.28 -1.22
N ARG A 42 4.04 -19.37 -2.36
CA ARG A 42 4.73 -20.58 -2.82
C ARG A 42 6.19 -20.58 -2.43
N LEU A 43 6.81 -19.40 -2.47
CA LEU A 43 8.22 -19.21 -2.15
C LEU A 43 8.37 -18.50 -0.81
N SER A 44 9.41 -18.87 -0.09
CA SER A 44 9.82 -18.23 1.18
C SER A 44 11.23 -17.64 1.12
N ASP A 45 12.05 -18.03 0.14
CA ASP A 45 13.39 -17.47 -0.05
C ASP A 45 13.30 -16.07 -0.68
N HIS A 46 13.90 -15.08 -0.03
CA HIS A 46 13.77 -13.68 -0.44
C HIS A 46 14.49 -13.39 -1.76
N ASP A 47 15.62 -14.04 -2.02
CA ASP A 47 16.40 -13.83 -3.24
C ASP A 47 15.75 -14.51 -4.45
N GLU A 48 15.18 -15.71 -4.26
CA GLU A 48 14.38 -16.38 -5.29
C GLU A 48 13.16 -15.54 -5.65
N ILE A 49 12.44 -15.00 -4.65
CA ILE A 49 11.30 -14.12 -4.89
C ILE A 49 11.73 -12.84 -5.63
N ARG A 50 12.88 -12.25 -5.28
CA ARG A 50 13.42 -11.08 -5.97
C ARG A 50 13.64 -11.38 -7.46
N VAL A 51 14.25 -12.52 -7.80
CA VAL A 51 14.46 -12.93 -9.21
C VAL A 51 13.12 -13.04 -9.96
N GLU A 52 12.09 -13.61 -9.32
CA GLU A 52 10.76 -13.69 -9.93
C GLU A 52 10.08 -12.32 -10.07
N VAL A 53 10.35 -11.38 -9.17
CA VAL A 53 9.90 -9.98 -9.30
C VAL A 53 10.61 -9.29 -10.46
N GLU A 54 11.92 -9.46 -10.61
CA GLU A 54 12.69 -8.95 -11.77
C GLU A 54 12.15 -9.51 -13.09
N ARG A 55 11.90 -10.82 -13.15
CA ARG A 55 11.29 -11.46 -14.32
C ARG A 55 9.90 -10.88 -14.61
N PHE A 56 9.09 -10.67 -13.57
CA PHE A 56 7.76 -10.08 -13.73
C PHE A 56 7.83 -8.67 -14.35
N PHE A 57 8.75 -7.81 -13.91
CA PHE A 57 8.93 -6.49 -14.51
C PHE A 57 9.33 -6.59 -15.98
N ALA A 58 10.31 -7.42 -16.32
CA ALA A 58 10.78 -7.61 -17.69
C ALA A 58 9.65 -8.10 -18.62
N MET A 59 8.93 -9.16 -18.22
CA MET A 59 7.80 -9.70 -18.99
C MET A 59 6.65 -8.69 -19.13
N THR A 60 6.39 -7.90 -18.09
CA THR A 60 5.32 -6.90 -18.13
C THR A 60 5.69 -5.77 -19.10
N ARG A 61 6.94 -5.31 -19.12
CA ARG A 61 7.41 -4.32 -20.10
C ARG A 61 7.26 -4.83 -21.52
N GLU A 62 7.71 -6.05 -21.77
CA GLU A 62 7.57 -6.68 -23.09
C GLU A 62 6.09 -6.76 -23.51
N SER A 63 5.21 -7.20 -22.62
CA SER A 63 3.78 -7.28 -22.89
C SER A 63 3.15 -5.91 -23.19
N ILE A 64 3.55 -4.87 -22.48
CA ILE A 64 3.04 -3.51 -22.72
C ILE A 64 3.53 -2.99 -24.07
N VAL A 65 4.81 -3.16 -24.39
CA VAL A 65 5.41 -2.65 -25.64
C VAL A 65 4.87 -3.39 -26.87
N ASN A 66 4.76 -4.71 -26.79
CA ASN A 66 4.41 -5.54 -27.96
C ASN A 66 2.90 -5.71 -28.13
N HIS A 67 2.13 -5.63 -27.04
CA HIS A 67 0.70 -5.98 -27.05
C HIS A 67 -0.19 -4.89 -26.45
N GLY A 68 0.36 -3.84 -25.85
CA GLY A 68 -0.43 -2.77 -25.24
C GLY A 68 -1.24 -3.24 -24.04
N VAL A 69 -0.82 -4.30 -23.34
CA VAL A 69 -1.57 -4.88 -22.22
C VAL A 69 -0.68 -5.20 -21.01
N ALA A 70 -1.29 -5.19 -19.83
CA ALA A 70 -0.66 -5.62 -18.59
C ALA A 70 -1.65 -6.36 -17.68
N ILE A 71 -1.16 -7.30 -16.87
CA ILE A 71 -1.96 -7.90 -15.79
C ILE A 71 -2.00 -6.94 -14.61
N SER A 72 -3.20 -6.68 -14.07
CA SER A 72 -3.42 -5.83 -12.90
C SER A 72 -4.71 -6.21 -12.18
N LYS A 73 -4.87 -5.78 -10.92
CA LYS A 73 -6.21 -5.69 -10.33
C LYS A 73 -6.88 -4.41 -10.77
N HIS A 74 -8.06 -4.55 -11.36
CA HIS A 74 -8.78 -3.43 -11.96
C HIS A 74 -10.30 -3.55 -11.72
N ARG A 75 -11.01 -2.46 -11.98
CA ARG A 75 -12.47 -2.39 -12.09
C ARG A 75 -12.78 -1.77 -13.46
N GLY A 76 -13.44 -2.53 -14.34
CA GLY A 76 -13.78 -2.05 -15.69
C GLY A 76 -12.57 -1.64 -16.53
N GLY A 77 -11.47 -2.41 -16.47
CA GLY A 77 -10.23 -2.09 -17.18
C GLY A 77 -9.36 -1.00 -16.56
N GLU A 78 -9.68 -0.46 -15.38
CA GLU A 78 -8.88 0.61 -14.77
C GLU A 78 -8.45 0.29 -13.33
N VAL A 79 -7.27 0.79 -12.93
CA VAL A 79 -6.87 0.77 -11.51
C VAL A 79 -7.69 1.83 -10.77
N PRO A 80 -8.58 1.44 -9.83
CA PRO A 80 -9.46 2.38 -9.15
C PRO A 80 -8.69 3.24 -8.14
N ASP A 81 -9.30 4.32 -7.66
CA ASP A 81 -8.79 5.13 -6.54
C ASP A 81 -8.93 4.41 -5.17
N ASN A 82 -9.90 3.50 -5.05
CA ASN A 82 -10.17 2.69 -3.87
C ASN A 82 -10.63 1.27 -4.26
N PRO A 83 -9.96 0.21 -3.78
CA PRO A 83 -10.26 -1.17 -4.17
C PRO A 83 -11.44 -1.81 -3.39
N VAL A 84 -12.02 -1.10 -2.43
CA VAL A 84 -13.15 -1.55 -1.60
C VAL A 84 -14.42 -0.85 -2.07
N GLY A 85 -15.47 -1.61 -2.35
CA GLY A 85 -16.77 -1.10 -2.79
C GLY A 85 -17.78 -0.94 -1.64
N ASP A 86 -19.01 -0.59 -1.99
CA ASP A 86 -20.11 -0.36 -1.04
C ASP A 86 -20.86 -1.65 -0.66
N GLN A 87 -20.48 -2.79 -1.25
CA GLN A 87 -21.01 -4.09 -0.85
C GLN A 87 -20.46 -4.50 0.52
N HIS A 88 -21.35 -5.00 1.38
CA HIS A 88 -21.04 -5.45 2.73
C HIS A 88 -21.18 -6.98 2.83
N SER A 89 -20.29 -7.62 3.59
CA SER A 89 -20.41 -9.03 3.97
C SER A 89 -21.55 -9.23 4.97
N GLU A 90 -21.91 -10.48 5.26
CA GLU A 90 -22.90 -10.81 6.31
C GLU A 90 -22.51 -10.24 7.69
N ALA A 91 -21.20 -10.06 7.93
CA ALA A 91 -20.68 -9.43 9.15
C ALA A 91 -20.72 -7.89 9.11
N GLY A 92 -21.35 -7.28 8.09
CA GLY A 92 -21.42 -5.82 7.92
C GLY A 92 -20.09 -5.17 7.54
N LEU A 93 -19.12 -5.93 7.01
CA LEU A 93 -17.81 -5.41 6.62
C LEU A 93 -17.75 -5.14 5.12
N ARG A 94 -17.11 -4.04 4.71
CA ARG A 94 -17.00 -3.72 3.29
C ARG A 94 -16.10 -4.70 2.53
N GLN A 95 -16.50 -5.03 1.31
CA GLN A 95 -15.84 -6.03 0.47
C GLN A 95 -14.98 -5.42 -0.66
N ARG A 96 -14.01 -6.20 -1.13
CA ARG A 96 -13.16 -5.84 -2.28
C ARG A 96 -13.96 -5.93 -3.57
N ALA A 97 -13.81 -4.92 -4.43
CA ALA A 97 -14.56 -4.82 -5.68
C ALA A 97 -13.60 -4.58 -6.87
N VAL A 98 -12.56 -5.41 -6.94
CA VAL A 98 -11.58 -5.46 -8.04
C VAL A 98 -11.30 -6.91 -8.43
N ALA A 99 -11.14 -7.17 -9.73
CA ALA A 99 -10.75 -8.46 -10.27
C ALA A 99 -9.32 -8.37 -10.82
N ASN A 100 -8.59 -9.48 -10.80
CA ASN A 100 -7.27 -9.54 -11.44
C ASN A 100 -7.45 -10.02 -12.88
N GLY A 101 -7.00 -9.24 -13.83
CA GLY A 101 -7.14 -9.54 -15.24
C GLY A 101 -6.20 -8.72 -16.09
N GLU A 102 -6.33 -8.92 -17.39
CA GLU A 102 -5.66 -8.10 -18.40
C GLU A 102 -6.31 -6.73 -18.47
N MET A 103 -5.47 -5.71 -18.61
CA MET A 103 -5.84 -4.31 -18.72
C MET A 103 -5.13 -3.73 -19.94
N ALA A 104 -5.91 -3.07 -20.81
CA ALA A 104 -5.35 -2.31 -21.93
C ALA A 104 -4.56 -1.09 -21.41
N ILE A 105 -3.41 -0.84 -22.01
CA ILE A 105 -2.56 0.32 -21.73
C ILE A 105 -2.67 1.27 -22.92
N ASP A 106 -3.68 2.12 -22.88
CA ASP A 106 -3.95 3.13 -23.91
C ASP A 106 -3.18 4.42 -23.60
N LYS A 107 -1.86 4.35 -23.75
CA LYS A 107 -0.93 5.47 -23.51
C LYS A 107 0.21 5.44 -24.51
N GLU A 108 0.65 6.62 -24.93
CA GLU A 108 1.95 6.77 -25.58
C GLU A 108 3.06 6.59 -24.54
N LEU A 109 3.86 5.53 -24.71
CA LEU A 109 4.95 5.17 -23.81
C LEU A 109 6.27 5.19 -24.57
N GLY A 110 7.29 5.79 -23.97
CA GLY A 110 8.67 5.68 -24.43
C GLY A 110 9.28 4.32 -24.06
N PRO A 111 10.44 3.96 -24.61
CA PRO A 111 11.10 2.68 -24.33
C PRO A 111 11.50 2.52 -22.85
N SER A 112 11.65 3.63 -22.13
CA SER A 112 12.04 3.69 -20.72
C SER A 112 10.91 4.21 -19.82
N PHE A 113 9.65 3.98 -20.20
CA PHE A 113 8.50 4.39 -19.38
C PHE A 113 8.62 3.88 -17.94
N LEU A 114 8.07 4.62 -16.98
CA LEU A 114 8.09 4.20 -15.58
C LEU A 114 7.05 3.10 -15.36
N LEU A 115 7.48 1.96 -14.82
CA LEU A 115 6.59 0.86 -14.45
C LEU A 115 6.59 0.71 -12.93
N ALA A 116 5.51 1.14 -12.28
CA ALA A 116 5.31 0.96 -10.85
C ALA A 116 4.45 -0.27 -10.56
N VAL A 117 4.93 -1.18 -9.73
CA VAL A 117 4.17 -2.36 -9.29
C VAL A 117 3.90 -2.24 -7.80
N LYS A 118 2.63 -2.39 -7.42
CA LYS A 118 2.20 -2.26 -6.03
C LYS A 118 1.89 -3.60 -5.39
N HIS A 119 2.58 -3.96 -4.32
CA HIS A 119 2.18 -5.06 -3.42
C HIS A 119 2.43 -4.68 -1.96
N PRO A 120 1.43 -4.13 -1.26
CA PRO A 120 1.63 -3.54 0.07
C PRO A 120 2.29 -4.53 1.03
N VAL A 121 1.65 -5.67 1.29
CA VAL A 121 2.13 -6.63 2.31
C VAL A 121 3.41 -7.34 1.90
N ALA A 122 3.46 -7.91 0.69
CA ALA A 122 4.59 -8.71 0.25
C ALA A 122 5.87 -7.87 0.12
N PHE A 123 5.77 -6.69 -0.51
CA PHE A 123 6.93 -5.84 -0.71
C PHE A 123 7.44 -5.19 0.58
N THR A 124 6.60 -5.02 1.62
CA THR A 124 7.13 -4.64 2.95
C THR A 124 7.99 -5.75 3.55
N ALA A 125 7.53 -7.00 3.47
CA ALA A 125 8.27 -8.13 4.03
C ALA A 125 9.63 -8.30 3.33
N LEU A 126 9.65 -8.14 2.00
CA LEU A 126 10.82 -8.27 1.14
C LEU A 126 11.65 -6.98 1.04
N LEU A 127 11.29 -5.91 1.75
CA LEU A 127 11.81 -4.57 1.49
C LEU A 127 13.33 -4.50 1.56
N GLY A 128 13.94 -5.17 2.55
CA GLY A 128 15.40 -5.22 2.72
C GLY A 128 16.14 -5.83 1.52
N THR A 129 15.53 -6.77 0.82
CA THR A 129 16.09 -7.39 -0.40
C THR A 129 15.80 -6.52 -1.63
N LEU A 130 14.58 -6.01 -1.77
CA LEU A 130 14.16 -5.29 -2.98
C LEU A 130 14.87 -3.93 -3.14
N VAL A 131 15.21 -3.23 -2.05
CA VAL A 131 15.88 -1.92 -2.13
C VAL A 131 17.27 -1.96 -2.75
N GLY A 132 17.94 -3.13 -2.75
CA GLY A 132 19.23 -3.29 -3.44
C GLY A 132 19.11 -3.32 -4.97
N HIS A 133 17.91 -3.50 -5.51
CA HIS A 133 17.67 -3.81 -6.92
C HIS A 133 16.74 -2.82 -7.61
N PHE A 134 15.76 -2.29 -6.86
CA PHE A 134 14.70 -1.40 -7.33
C PHE A 134 14.62 -0.14 -6.47
N PRO A 135 14.29 1.02 -7.07
CA PRO A 135 13.73 2.13 -6.32
C PRO A 135 12.42 1.68 -5.63
N CYS A 136 12.40 1.79 -4.30
CA CYS A 136 11.27 1.37 -3.48
C CYS A 136 10.64 2.58 -2.79
N TYR A 137 9.32 2.66 -2.79
CA TYR A 137 8.57 3.72 -2.12
C TYR A 137 7.46 3.15 -1.25
N ALA A 138 7.26 3.73 -0.07
CA ALA A 138 6.23 3.32 0.87
C ALA A 138 5.19 4.40 1.06
N MET A 139 3.91 4.04 0.93
CA MET A 139 2.81 4.91 1.30
C MET A 139 2.41 4.67 2.75
N ILE A 140 2.43 5.74 3.55
CA ILE A 140 1.96 5.73 4.94
C ILE A 140 0.76 6.66 5.09
N ARG A 141 0.02 6.49 6.18
CA ARG A 141 -1.20 7.24 6.47
C ARG A 141 -1.39 7.32 7.97
N ASN A 142 -2.12 8.34 8.44
CA ASN A 142 -2.41 8.51 9.86
C ASN A 142 -2.79 7.18 10.53
N PRO A 143 -2.08 6.78 11.60
CA PRO A 143 -2.17 5.43 12.15
C PRO A 143 -3.57 5.10 12.68
N LEU A 144 -4.29 6.08 13.25
CA LEU A 144 -5.68 5.89 13.67
C LEU A 144 -6.60 5.67 12.47
N SER A 145 -6.43 6.44 11.39
CA SER A 145 -7.22 6.25 10.16
C SER A 145 -6.97 4.89 9.51
N VAL A 146 -5.74 4.37 9.57
CA VAL A 146 -5.40 3.02 9.07
C VAL A 146 -6.09 1.94 9.89
N LEU A 147 -5.97 1.99 11.22
CA LEU A 147 -6.62 1.01 12.11
C LEU A 147 -8.14 1.07 12.02
N ALA A 148 -8.74 2.26 11.96
CA ALA A 148 -10.17 2.44 11.71
C ALA A 148 -10.58 1.81 10.36
N SER A 149 -9.76 2.01 9.32
CA SER A 149 -10.01 1.36 8.03
C SER A 149 -9.86 -0.16 8.10
N TRP A 150 -8.89 -0.71 8.82
CA TRP A 150 -8.73 -2.17 8.99
C TRP A 150 -9.95 -2.77 9.69
N ASN A 151 -10.55 -2.04 10.62
CA ASN A 151 -11.73 -2.48 11.36
C ASN A 151 -13.05 -2.40 10.58
N SER A 152 -13.05 -1.82 9.36
CA SER A 152 -14.26 -1.63 8.53
C SER A 152 -14.25 -2.42 7.22
N VAL A 153 -13.30 -3.35 7.05
CA VAL A 153 -13.14 -4.15 5.82
C VAL A 153 -12.90 -5.61 6.17
N ASP A 154 -13.38 -6.51 5.32
CA ASP A 154 -13.12 -7.95 5.48
C ASP A 154 -11.75 -8.32 4.89
N MET A 155 -10.71 -8.09 5.68
CA MET A 155 -9.33 -8.40 5.33
C MET A 155 -8.58 -8.99 6.54
N PRO A 156 -7.52 -9.81 6.35
CA PRO A 156 -6.76 -10.37 7.47
C PRO A 156 -6.26 -9.35 8.50
N VAL A 157 -5.94 -8.13 8.05
CA VAL A 157 -5.49 -7.03 8.92
C VAL A 157 -6.55 -6.58 9.93
N GLN A 158 -7.84 -6.83 9.66
CA GLN A 158 -8.92 -6.64 10.63
C GLN A 158 -8.72 -7.49 11.88
N ARG A 159 -8.12 -8.68 11.72
CA ARG A 159 -7.79 -9.61 12.80
C ARG A 159 -6.35 -9.43 13.31
N GLY A 160 -5.62 -8.42 12.84
CA GLY A 160 -4.22 -8.21 13.18
C GLY A 160 -3.25 -9.18 12.50
N HIS A 161 -3.64 -9.75 11.35
CA HIS A 161 -2.79 -10.68 10.60
C HIS A 161 -2.46 -10.15 9.20
N ALA A 162 -1.31 -10.57 8.69
CA ALA A 162 -0.86 -10.32 7.33
C ALA A 162 -0.20 -11.62 6.80
N PRO A 163 -1.00 -12.61 6.34
CA PRO A 163 -0.52 -13.98 6.12
C PRO A 163 0.69 -14.10 5.18
N VAL A 164 0.78 -13.24 4.16
CA VAL A 164 1.95 -13.21 3.26
C VAL A 164 3.19 -12.69 3.98
N ALA A 165 3.07 -11.64 4.79
CA ALA A 165 4.21 -11.15 5.58
C ALA A 165 4.60 -12.16 6.67
N GLU A 166 3.63 -12.78 7.36
CA GLU A 166 3.89 -13.83 8.35
C GLU A 166 4.53 -15.09 7.73
N HIS A 167 4.30 -15.36 6.45
CA HIS A 167 4.98 -16.43 5.73
C HIS A 167 6.45 -16.08 5.41
N LEU A 168 6.72 -14.82 5.09
CA LEU A 168 8.03 -14.32 4.68
C LEU A 168 8.91 -13.81 5.83
N ASP A 169 8.32 -13.58 7.01
CA ASP A 169 8.97 -13.09 8.22
C ASP A 169 8.50 -13.95 9.43
N ALA A 170 9.33 -14.93 9.78
CA ALA A 170 9.05 -15.84 10.89
C ALA A 170 8.94 -15.12 12.24
N ARG A 171 9.73 -14.05 12.44
CA ARG A 171 9.69 -13.27 13.68
C ARG A 171 8.39 -12.49 13.80
N LEU A 172 7.89 -11.93 12.70
CA LEU A 172 6.56 -11.31 12.68
C LEU A 172 5.49 -12.34 13.05
N LYS A 173 5.51 -13.53 12.43
CA LYS A 173 4.54 -14.59 12.71
C LYS A 173 4.52 -14.97 14.20
N GLU A 174 5.68 -15.21 14.79
CA GLU A 174 5.82 -15.52 16.22
C GLU A 174 5.29 -14.38 17.10
N THR A 175 5.67 -13.14 16.77
CA THR A 175 5.24 -11.94 17.50
C THR A 175 3.71 -11.82 17.51
N LEU A 176 3.06 -11.94 16.35
CA LEU A 176 1.61 -11.79 16.25
C LEU A 176 0.87 -12.96 16.90
N ALA A 177 1.39 -14.19 16.81
CA ALA A 177 0.82 -15.36 17.45
C ALA A 177 0.83 -15.25 18.99
N GLY A 178 1.82 -14.57 19.57
CA GLY A 178 1.91 -14.33 21.01
C GLY A 178 0.92 -13.30 21.56
N ILE A 179 0.30 -12.46 20.71
CA ILE A 179 -0.59 -11.38 21.14
C ILE A 179 -2.05 -11.84 21.10
N LYS A 180 -2.67 -11.96 22.28
CA LYS A 180 -4.06 -12.42 22.43
C LYS A 180 -5.08 -11.37 22.00
N ASP A 181 -4.92 -10.13 22.48
CA ASP A 181 -5.86 -9.05 22.18
C ASP A 181 -5.75 -8.64 20.70
N ARG A 182 -6.90 -8.58 20.02
CA ARG A 182 -6.95 -8.30 18.59
C ARG A 182 -6.40 -6.92 18.25
N LEU A 183 -6.71 -5.91 19.07
CA LEU A 183 -6.32 -4.53 18.80
C LEU A 183 -4.82 -4.35 19.08
N ASP A 184 -4.29 -4.93 20.15
CA ASP A 184 -2.84 -4.95 20.40
C ASP A 184 -2.09 -5.62 19.25
N ARG A 185 -2.65 -6.70 18.71
CA ARG A 185 -2.06 -7.38 17.55
C ARG A 185 -2.09 -6.50 16.29
N GLN A 186 -3.16 -5.73 16.08
CA GLN A 186 -3.23 -4.74 15.00
C GLN A 186 -2.21 -3.61 15.18
N VAL A 187 -2.04 -3.09 16.40
CA VAL A 187 -1.06 -2.05 16.72
C VAL A 187 0.37 -2.57 16.50
N ALA A 188 0.66 -3.79 16.94
CA ALA A 188 1.95 -4.43 16.70
C ALA A 188 2.24 -4.64 15.21
N LEU A 189 1.24 -5.10 14.44
CA LEU A 189 1.36 -5.25 12.99
C LEU A 189 1.59 -3.90 12.29
N LEU A 190 0.87 -2.84 12.68
CA LEU A 190 1.07 -1.48 12.19
C LEU A 190 2.49 -0.99 12.50
N SER A 191 2.95 -1.20 13.73
CA SER A 191 4.31 -0.87 14.14
C SER A 191 5.34 -1.61 13.29
N TRP A 192 5.16 -2.92 13.04
CA TRP A 192 6.06 -3.69 12.19
C TRP A 192 6.18 -3.08 10.80
N PHE A 193 5.06 -2.74 10.12
CA PHE A 193 5.15 -2.10 8.81
C PHE A 193 5.96 -0.80 8.84
N CYS A 194 5.66 0.09 9.80
CA CYS A 194 6.34 1.38 9.92
C CYS A 194 7.82 1.22 10.27
N ASP A 195 8.17 0.23 11.09
CA ASP A 195 9.55 -0.09 11.46
C ASP A 195 10.35 -0.47 10.20
N ARG A 196 9.81 -1.36 9.36
CA ARG A 196 10.43 -1.72 8.07
C ARG A 196 10.71 -0.50 7.20
N TYR A 197 9.77 0.45 7.12
CA TYR A 197 9.99 1.67 6.33
C TYR A 197 11.03 2.59 6.96
N ALA A 198 10.99 2.81 8.27
CA ALA A 198 11.90 3.70 8.99
C ALA A 198 13.34 3.19 8.96
N THR A 199 13.54 1.88 9.01
CA THR A 199 14.88 1.27 9.02
C THR A 199 15.48 1.11 7.62
N VAL A 200 14.65 0.84 6.61
CA VAL A 200 15.15 0.42 5.29
C VAL A 200 15.10 1.56 4.25
N LEU A 201 14.12 2.46 4.33
CA LEU A 201 13.93 3.50 3.31
C LEU A 201 14.51 4.84 3.75
N PRO A 202 15.08 5.63 2.81
CA PRO A 202 15.36 7.02 3.08
C PRO A 202 14.04 7.80 3.28
N PRO A 203 14.03 8.90 4.06
CA PRO A 203 12.82 9.68 4.30
C PRO A 203 12.11 10.17 3.02
N SER A 204 12.87 10.46 1.96
CA SER A 204 12.34 10.88 0.66
C SER A 204 11.54 9.81 -0.08
N ALA A 205 11.71 8.54 0.28
CA ALA A 205 10.99 7.40 -0.30
C ALA A 205 9.71 7.04 0.47
N VAL A 206 9.41 7.73 1.58
CA VAL A 206 8.20 7.53 2.37
C VAL A 206 7.24 8.67 2.09
N VAL A 207 6.11 8.37 1.45
CA VAL A 207 5.12 9.37 1.03
C VAL A 207 3.86 9.24 1.89
N ARG A 208 3.40 10.36 2.45
CA ARG A 208 2.19 10.37 3.27
C ARG A 208 0.95 10.55 2.41
N TYR A 209 -0.09 9.79 2.72
CA TYR A 209 -1.43 9.96 2.18
C TYR A 209 -1.93 11.40 2.31
N GLU A 210 -1.69 12.03 3.46
CA GLU A 210 -2.13 13.39 3.72
C GLU A 210 -1.48 14.38 2.74
N ASP A 211 -0.22 14.17 2.37
CA ASP A 211 0.50 15.03 1.43
C ASP A 211 0.00 14.81 0.01
N ILE A 212 -0.31 13.57 -0.37
CA ILE A 212 -0.95 13.25 -1.67
C ILE A 212 -2.29 13.99 -1.78
N VAL A 213 -3.15 13.89 -0.77
CA VAL A 213 -4.46 14.54 -0.78
C VAL A 213 -4.31 16.07 -0.80
N ALA A 214 -3.54 16.64 0.12
CA ALA A 214 -3.40 18.09 0.23
C ALA A 214 -2.78 18.74 -1.02
N SER A 215 -1.93 18.01 -1.73
CA SER A 215 -1.28 18.48 -2.96
C SER A 215 -2.06 18.14 -4.23
N GLY A 216 -3.19 17.45 -4.14
CA GLY A 216 -3.92 16.95 -5.31
C GLY A 216 -3.13 15.94 -6.14
N GLY A 217 -2.17 15.23 -5.53
CA GLY A 217 -1.33 14.22 -6.17
C GLY A 217 0.13 14.60 -6.42
N ARG A 218 0.49 15.90 -6.36
CA ARG A 218 1.88 16.34 -6.63
C ARG A 218 2.93 15.75 -5.70
N ALA A 219 2.55 15.31 -4.50
CA ALA A 219 3.47 14.62 -3.58
C ALA A 219 4.11 13.37 -4.19
N LEU A 220 3.52 12.78 -5.24
CA LEU A 220 4.09 11.66 -5.99
C LEU A 220 5.31 12.05 -6.84
N ARG A 221 5.70 13.34 -6.86
CA ARG A 221 6.92 13.81 -7.54
C ARG A 221 8.21 13.18 -7.01
N SER A 222 8.17 12.64 -5.79
CA SER A 222 9.27 11.85 -5.23
C SER A 222 9.52 10.54 -5.99
N ILE A 223 8.48 10.00 -6.63
CA ILE A 223 8.56 8.80 -7.49
C ILE A 223 8.91 9.20 -8.92
N THR A 224 8.24 10.22 -9.45
CA THR A 224 8.49 10.72 -10.80
C THR A 224 8.30 12.22 -10.88
N PRO A 225 9.29 13.01 -11.32
CA PRO A 225 9.16 14.47 -11.41
C PRO A 225 7.94 14.94 -12.21
N ARG A 226 7.48 14.14 -13.18
CA ARG A 226 6.30 14.44 -14.01
C ARG A 226 4.99 14.48 -13.22
N ALA A 227 4.94 13.91 -12.02
CA ALA A 227 3.78 14.00 -11.13
C ALA A 227 3.54 15.42 -10.59
N GLU A 228 4.46 16.37 -10.76
CA GLU A 228 4.24 17.79 -10.44
C GLU A 228 3.04 18.38 -11.18
N ALA A 229 2.69 17.85 -12.35
CA ALA A 229 1.55 18.30 -13.14
C ALA A 229 0.19 17.74 -12.65
N VAL A 230 0.17 16.77 -11.73
CA VAL A 230 -1.07 16.17 -11.23
C VAL A 230 -1.77 17.16 -10.31
N CYS A 231 -3.06 17.41 -10.54
CA CYS A 231 -3.85 18.33 -9.73
C CYS A 231 -5.31 17.87 -9.66
N GLU A 232 -5.54 16.83 -8.87
CA GLU A 232 -6.85 16.23 -8.68
C GLU A 232 -7.56 16.83 -7.45
N PRO A 233 -8.89 17.05 -7.51
CA PRO A 233 -9.66 17.53 -6.37
C PRO A 233 -9.90 16.39 -5.36
N LEU A 234 -8.87 16.08 -4.57
CA LEU A 234 -8.90 14.98 -3.61
C LEU A 234 -9.46 15.41 -2.26
N GLU A 235 -10.31 14.56 -1.68
CA GLU A 235 -10.81 14.73 -0.32
C GLU A 235 -10.15 13.73 0.64
N SER A 236 -9.86 14.20 1.85
CA SER A 236 -9.28 13.35 2.88
C SER A 236 -10.30 12.34 3.41
N ARG A 237 -9.95 11.06 3.31
CA ARG A 237 -10.76 9.96 3.85
C ARG A 237 -10.36 9.57 5.28
N ASN A 238 -9.58 10.39 5.99
CA ASN A 238 -9.07 10.08 7.33
C ASN A 238 -10.19 9.98 8.37
N ALA A 239 -11.21 10.83 8.26
CA ALA A 239 -12.44 10.77 9.04
C ALA A 239 -13.61 10.22 8.19
N ASN A 240 -13.40 9.07 7.52
CA ASN A 240 -14.43 8.49 6.65
C ASN A 240 -15.72 8.22 7.46
N PRO A 241 -16.91 8.69 7.00
CA PRO A 241 -18.18 8.47 7.71
C PRO A 241 -18.53 7.00 7.95
N ALA A 242 -17.99 6.08 7.16
CA ALA A 242 -18.19 4.64 7.33
C ALA A 242 -17.42 4.04 8.53
N TYR A 243 -16.58 4.82 9.22
CA TYR A 243 -15.89 4.36 10.42
C TYR A 243 -16.78 4.52 11.66
N ASP A 244 -16.91 3.46 12.45
CA ASP A 244 -17.61 3.52 13.73
C ASP A 244 -16.87 4.42 14.71
N ARG A 245 -17.50 5.54 15.12
CA ARG A 245 -16.88 6.55 15.98
C ARG A 245 -16.48 5.99 17.35
N ARG A 246 -17.31 5.13 17.95
CA ARG A 246 -17.00 4.51 19.26
C ARG A 246 -15.77 3.61 19.16
N ALA A 247 -15.65 2.85 18.07
CA ALA A 247 -14.48 2.05 17.75
C ALA A 247 -13.26 2.93 17.50
N MET A 248 -13.38 4.04 16.75
CA MET A 248 -12.29 4.99 16.56
C MET A 248 -11.76 5.55 17.88
N HIS A 249 -12.62 5.93 18.82
CA HIS A 249 -12.17 6.37 20.15
C HIS A 249 -11.39 5.27 20.88
N ARG A 250 -11.92 4.05 20.97
CA ARG A 250 -11.22 2.92 21.63
C ARG A 250 -9.88 2.60 20.97
N ILE A 251 -9.82 2.64 19.64
CA ILE A 251 -8.59 2.44 18.87
C ILE A 251 -7.60 3.56 19.16
N GLY A 252 -8.06 4.81 19.15
CA GLY A 252 -7.25 6.00 19.41
C GLY A 252 -6.65 5.99 20.80
N GLU A 253 -7.43 5.68 21.83
CA GLU A 253 -6.92 5.55 23.21
C GLU A 253 -5.85 4.46 23.32
N ARG A 254 -6.07 3.29 22.71
CA ARG A 254 -5.07 2.21 22.73
C ARG A 254 -3.79 2.64 22.01
N LEU A 255 -3.93 3.25 20.83
CA LEU A 255 -2.81 3.74 20.03
C LEU A 255 -2.02 4.81 20.79
N LEU A 256 -2.68 5.77 21.43
CA LEU A 256 -2.06 6.84 22.21
C LEU A 256 -1.35 6.34 23.48
N ARG A 257 -1.66 5.15 23.97
CA ARG A 257 -0.94 4.50 25.08
C ARG A 257 0.18 3.58 24.62
N SER A 258 0.23 3.27 23.32
CA SER A 258 1.26 2.41 22.75
C SER A 258 2.50 3.18 22.34
N ASP A 259 3.61 2.46 22.39
CA ASP A 259 4.82 2.79 21.66
C ASP A 259 4.82 1.98 20.36
N GLY A 260 5.33 2.57 19.29
CA GLY A 260 5.36 1.93 17.99
C GLY A 260 6.04 2.78 16.93
N ALA A 261 6.57 2.13 15.91
CA ALA A 261 7.40 2.79 14.91
C ALA A 261 6.64 3.80 14.04
N PHE A 262 5.30 3.76 14.03
CA PHE A 262 4.47 4.79 13.38
C PHE A 262 4.69 6.20 13.97
N TRP A 263 5.20 6.31 15.20
CA TRP A 263 5.57 7.61 15.79
C TRP A 263 6.82 8.25 15.17
N HIS A 264 7.61 7.53 14.37
CA HIS A 264 8.66 8.15 13.55
C HIS A 264 8.09 9.06 12.46
N PHE A 265 6.84 8.81 12.03
CA PHE A 265 6.21 9.52 10.92
C PHE A 265 5.06 10.43 11.32
N TYR A 266 4.47 10.17 12.49
CA TYR A 266 3.28 10.87 12.99
C TYR A 266 3.49 11.34 14.41
N THR A 267 2.79 12.41 14.78
CA THR A 267 2.74 12.89 16.16
C THR A 267 1.49 12.41 16.87
N ARG A 268 1.52 12.29 18.20
CA ARG A 268 0.33 11.99 19.01
C ARG A 268 -0.80 13.00 18.75
N ASN A 269 -0.48 14.29 18.67
CA ASN A 269 -1.42 15.34 18.29
C ASN A 269 -2.11 15.10 16.93
N SER A 270 -1.41 14.52 15.95
CA SER A 270 -2.03 14.19 14.66
C SER A 270 -3.14 13.14 14.78
N VAL A 271 -3.07 12.26 15.78
CA VAL A 271 -4.11 11.27 16.12
C VAL A 271 -5.21 11.91 16.96
N GLU A 272 -4.85 12.70 17.98
CA GLU A 272 -5.81 13.36 18.88
C GLU A 272 -6.80 14.26 18.12
N ARG A 273 -6.33 15.02 17.12
CA ARG A 273 -7.20 15.85 16.28
C ARG A 273 -8.28 15.05 15.54
N LEU A 274 -8.05 13.78 15.22
CA LEU A 274 -9.06 12.93 14.58
C LEU A 274 -10.10 12.40 15.57
N LEU A 275 -9.81 12.42 16.87
CA LEU A 275 -10.76 12.04 17.92
C LEU A 275 -11.67 13.21 18.34
N GLN A 276 -11.28 14.44 18.00
CA GLN A 276 -12.03 15.65 18.33
C GLN A 276 -13.09 16.03 17.27
N ASN A 277 -13.05 15.40 16.08
CA ASN A 277 -13.97 15.62 14.94
C ASN A 277 -15.06 14.54 14.87
#